data_AF-B7Q766-F1
#
_entry.id   AF-B7Q766-F1
#
_cell.length_a   1.000
_cell.length_b   1.000
_cell.length_c   1.000
_cell.angle_alpha   90.00
_cell.angle_beta   90.00
_cell.angle_gamma   90.00
#
_symmetry.space_group_name_H-M   'P 1'
#
loop_
_entity.id
_entity.type
_entity.pdbx_description
1 polymer ?
#
loop_
_entity_poly.entity_id
_entity_poly.type
_entity_poly.pdbx_seq_one_letter_code
_entity_poly.pdbx_strand_id
1 'polypeptide(L)'
;MKIVKHSFKIIHLLTGENSLQRVVNAIINSGPRGDSTLIGRAGTLRRQAVDVFLLRWVNQAIWPLCTGAVESAFRNIKILAECLVDQLINAAKSSSNSYAIKKDELERVTKSNR
;
A
#
# COMPACT_ATOMS: atom_id res chain seq x y z
N MET A 1 20.47 0.85 0.70
CA MET A 1 19.95 0.68 2.08
C MET A 1 19.96 1.91 2.98
N LYS A 2 20.67 3.02 2.67
CA LYS A 2 20.76 4.18 3.58
C LYS A 2 19.39 4.81 3.92
N ILE A 3 18.51 4.91 2.92
CA ILE A 3 17.17 5.51 3.05
C ILE A 3 16.30 4.74 4.04
N VAL A 4 16.20 3.41 3.87
CA VAL A 4 15.41 2.53 4.76
C VAL A 4 15.92 2.61 6.20
N LYS A 5 17.24 2.60 6.39
CA LYS A 5 17.84 2.75 7.73
C LYS A 5 17.49 4.11 8.36
N HIS A 6 17.40 5.17 7.57
CA HIS A 6 17.03 6.49 8.05
C HIS A 6 15.54 6.56 8.40
N SER A 7 14.66 6.05 7.53
CA SER A 7 13.23 5.98 7.78
C SER A 7 12.90 5.20 9.05
N PHE A 8 13.58 4.08 9.34
CA PHE A 8 13.36 3.34 10.58
C PHE A 8 13.74 4.11 11.85
N LYS A 9 14.82 4.90 11.79
CA LYS A 9 15.19 5.80 12.90
C LYS A 9 14.11 6.87 13.13
N ILE A 10 13.61 7.48 12.06
CA ILE A 10 12.57 8.51 12.15
C ILE A 10 11.26 7.92 12.69
N ILE A 11 10.84 6.74 12.22
CA ILE A 11 9.63 6.05 12.72
C ILE A 11 9.70 5.81 14.23
N HIS A 12 10.87 5.33 14.70
CA HIS A 12 11.07 5.08 16.12
C HIS A 12 10.99 6.37 16.95
N LEU A 13 11.60 7.46 16.47
CA LEU A 13 11.55 8.77 17.14
C LEU A 13 10.13 9.37 17.18
N LEU A 14 9.34 9.21 16.10
CA LEU A 14 7.99 9.78 16.02
C LEU A 14 6.94 8.98 16.81
N THR A 15 7.07 7.65 16.82
CA THR A 15 6.02 6.78 17.38
C THR A 15 6.38 6.25 18.77
N GLY A 16 7.68 6.20 19.13
CA GLY A 16 8.17 5.55 20.34
C GLY A 16 8.10 4.01 20.33
N GLU A 17 7.54 3.42 19.27
CA GLU A 17 7.38 1.98 19.10
C GLU A 17 8.51 1.35 18.27
N ASN A 18 8.55 0.03 18.21
CA ASN A 18 9.44 -0.71 17.31
C ASN A 18 9.08 -0.44 15.84
N SER A 19 10.03 0.11 15.09
CA SER A 19 9.86 0.45 13.67
C SER A 19 9.52 -0.76 12.80
N LEU A 20 10.02 -1.96 13.14
CA LEU A 20 9.73 -3.18 12.39
C LEU A 20 8.26 -3.57 12.50
N GLN A 21 7.69 -3.46 13.70
CA GLN A 21 6.27 -3.75 13.91
C GLN A 21 5.37 -2.81 13.10
N ARG A 22 5.76 -1.53 12.98
CA ARG A 22 5.01 -0.55 12.19
C ARG A 22 5.03 -0.86 10.70
N VAL A 23 6.16 -1.33 10.17
CA VAL A 23 6.25 -1.80 8.78
C VAL A 23 5.36 -3.02 8.55
N VAL A 24 5.38 -3.98 9.46
CA VAL A 24 4.52 -5.18 9.38
C VAL A 24 3.05 -4.78 9.38
N ASN A 25 2.63 -3.92 10.31
CA ASN A 25 1.25 -3.43 10.37
C ASN A 25 0.85 -2.67 9.09
N ALA A 26 1.75 -1.85 8.55
CA ALA A 26 1.51 -1.14 7.30
C ALA A 26 1.27 -2.10 6.12
N ILE A 27 2.08 -3.16 5.99
CA ILE A 27 1.92 -4.17 4.94
C ILE A 27 0.58 -4.92 5.13
N ILE A 28 0.24 -5.29 6.37
CA ILE A 28 -1.02 -5.97 6.69
C ILE A 28 -2.24 -5.16 6.26
N ASN A 29 -2.22 -3.85 6.47
CA ASN A 29 -3.34 -3.00 6.12
C ASN A 29 -3.37 -2.61 4.63
N SER A 30 -2.26 -2.75 3.91
CA SER A 30 -2.13 -2.27 2.52
C SER A 30 -2.43 -3.34 1.47
N GLY A 31 -2.37 -4.62 1.80
CA GLY A 31 -2.60 -5.68 0.82
C GLY A 31 -4.08 -5.88 0.46
N PRO A 32 -4.45 -5.92 -0.84
CA PRO A 32 -5.83 -6.08 -1.29
C PRO A 32 -6.35 -7.50 -1.06
N ARG A 33 -7.55 -7.65 -0.50
CA ARG A 33 -8.14 -8.98 -0.22
C ARG A 33 -8.74 -9.68 -1.42
N GLY A 34 -9.02 -8.96 -2.50
CA GLY A 34 -9.58 -9.50 -3.74
C GLY A 34 -9.14 -8.65 -4.92
N ASP A 35 -9.01 -9.28 -6.08
CA ASP A 35 -8.72 -8.61 -7.35
C ASP A 35 -9.79 -8.96 -8.39
N SER A 36 -9.89 -8.16 -9.46
CA SER A 36 -10.85 -8.42 -10.53
C SER A 36 -10.12 -8.65 -11.83
N THR A 37 -10.43 -9.75 -12.51
CA THR A 37 -9.92 -10.03 -13.85
C THR A 37 -10.98 -9.76 -14.89
N LEU A 38 -10.58 -9.20 -16.03
CA LEU A 38 -11.44 -9.08 -17.20
C LEU A 38 -11.54 -10.45 -17.90
N ILE A 39 -12.74 -11.00 -17.97
CA ILE A 39 -13.06 -12.22 -18.70
C ILE A 39 -14.00 -11.82 -19.84
N GLY A 40 -13.69 -12.23 -21.07
CA GLY A 40 -14.54 -11.93 -22.22
C GLY A 40 -14.50 -13.03 -23.27
N ARG A 41 -15.63 -13.16 -23.97
CA ARG A 41 -15.79 -13.94 -25.20
C ARG A 41 -16.72 -13.14 -26.13
N ALA A 42 -16.49 -13.21 -27.44
CA ALA A 42 -17.35 -12.60 -28.46
C ALA A 42 -17.59 -11.07 -28.29
N GLY A 43 -16.54 -10.29 -28.04
CA GLY A 43 -16.59 -8.82 -28.09
C GLY A 43 -17.15 -8.12 -26.85
N THR A 44 -17.50 -8.86 -25.79
CA THR A 44 -17.90 -8.28 -24.49
C THR A 44 -16.90 -8.65 -23.39
N LEU A 45 -16.54 -7.68 -22.55
CA LEU A 45 -15.67 -7.85 -21.39
C LEU A 45 -16.49 -7.69 -20.11
N ARG A 46 -16.43 -8.67 -19.21
CA ARG A 46 -17.00 -8.61 -17.86
C ARG A 46 -15.88 -8.72 -16.83
N ARG A 47 -16.02 -8.04 -15.70
CA ARG A 47 -15.13 -8.25 -14.55
C ARG A 47 -15.62 -9.44 -13.75
N GLN A 48 -14.71 -10.34 -13.42
CA GLN A 48 -14.93 -11.44 -12.50
C GLN A 48 -14.08 -11.21 -11.26
N ALA A 49 -14.67 -11.34 -10.07
CA ALA A 49 -13.92 -11.33 -8.82
C ALA A 49 -13.08 -12.61 -8.69
N VAL A 50 -11.80 -12.43 -8.34
CA VAL A 50 -10.82 -13.49 -8.14
C VAL A 50 -10.06 -13.23 -6.84
N ASP A 51 -9.79 -14.29 -6.08
CA ASP A 51 -9.02 -14.18 -4.84
C ASP A 51 -7.52 -13.96 -5.13
N VAL A 52 -6.83 -13.25 -4.23
CA VAL A 52 -5.40 -12.91 -4.37
C VAL A 52 -4.54 -13.94 -3.62
N PHE A 53 -3.50 -14.45 -4.28
CA PHE A 53 -2.52 -15.33 -3.64
C PHE A 53 -1.64 -14.59 -2.62
N LEU A 54 -1.21 -15.26 -1.55
CA LEU A 54 -0.49 -14.66 -0.41
C LEU A 54 0.78 -13.89 -0.82
N LEU A 55 1.60 -14.45 -1.72
CA LEU A 55 2.82 -13.75 -2.19
C LEU A 55 2.47 -12.50 -3.00
N ARG A 56 1.40 -12.57 -3.80
CA ARG A 56 0.92 -11.43 -4.59
C ARG A 56 0.39 -10.32 -3.68
N TRP A 57 -0.30 -10.68 -2.61
CA TRP A 57 -0.79 -9.74 -1.60
C TRP A 57 0.36 -8.92 -0.98
N VAL A 58 1.47 -9.55 -0.61
CA VAL A 58 2.65 -8.84 -0.06
C VAL A 58 3.28 -7.92 -1.11
N ASN A 59 3.53 -8.43 -2.31
CA ASN A 59 4.15 -7.65 -3.38
C ASN A 59 3.30 -6.43 -3.77
N GLN A 60 1.98 -6.63 -3.81
CA GLN A 60 1.02 -5.59 -4.18
C GLN A 60 0.75 -4.60 -3.04
N ALA A 61 1.10 -4.92 -1.79
CA ALA A 61 1.12 -3.97 -0.69
C ALA A 61 2.36 -3.06 -0.73
N ILE A 62 3.54 -3.61 -1.04
CA ILE A 62 4.81 -2.88 -1.02
C ILE A 62 4.89 -1.83 -2.13
N TRP A 63 4.41 -2.18 -3.33
CA TRP A 63 4.45 -1.30 -4.48
C TRP A 63 3.79 0.08 -4.24
N PRO A 64 2.50 0.18 -3.86
CA PRO A 64 1.83 1.45 -3.67
C PRO A 64 2.39 2.26 -2.49
N LEU A 65 2.96 1.62 -1.46
CA LEU A 65 3.69 2.32 -0.39
C LEU A 65 4.91 3.07 -0.94
N CYS A 66 5.69 2.40 -1.79
CA CYS A 66 6.87 2.98 -2.43
C CYS A 66 6.49 4.05 -3.47
N THR A 67 5.52 3.76 -4.33
CA THR A 67 5.04 4.71 -5.36
C THR A 67 4.50 5.97 -4.71
N GLY A 68 3.64 5.85 -3.69
CA GLY A 68 3.11 7.01 -2.97
C GLY A 68 4.19 7.84 -2.28
N ALA A 69 5.25 7.22 -1.77
CA ALA A 69 6.39 7.93 -1.19
C ALA A 69 7.21 8.71 -2.24
N VAL A 70 7.43 8.11 -3.42
CA VAL A 70 8.13 8.75 -4.53
C VAL A 70 7.32 9.90 -5.11
N GLU A 71 6.02 9.72 -5.34
CA GLU A 71 5.13 10.77 -5.82
C GLU A 71 5.05 11.94 -4.83
N SER A 72 4.99 11.67 -3.53
CA SER A 72 4.95 12.71 -2.49
C SER A 72 6.26 13.48 -2.33
N ALA A 73 7.40 12.84 -2.66
CA ALA A 73 8.72 13.47 -2.65
C ALA A 73 9.01 14.22 -3.97
N PHE A 74 8.35 13.85 -5.06
CA PHE A 74 8.58 14.46 -6.36
C PHE A 74 8.12 15.92 -6.34
N ARG A 75 9.05 16.85 -6.63
CA ARG A 75 8.84 18.32 -6.59
C ARG A 75 8.46 18.87 -5.21
N ASN A 76 8.70 18.11 -4.15
CA ASN A 76 8.49 18.54 -2.76
C ASN A 76 9.83 18.79 -2.05
N ILE A 77 9.81 19.61 -1.00
CA ILE A 77 10.99 19.92 -0.17
C ILE A 77 11.35 18.73 0.74
N LYS A 78 10.32 17.95 1.14
CA LYS A 78 10.49 16.77 1.99
C LYS A 78 11.40 15.73 1.35
N ILE A 79 12.28 15.15 2.14
CA ILE A 79 13.18 14.09 1.67
C ILE A 79 12.40 12.79 1.51
N LEU A 80 12.78 11.95 0.55
CA LEU A 80 12.14 10.64 0.31
C LEU A 80 12.00 9.78 1.58
N ALA A 81 12.98 9.84 2.49
CA ALA A 81 12.94 9.09 3.74
C ALA A 81 11.79 9.53 4.66
N GLU A 82 11.47 10.82 4.70
CA GLU A 82 10.38 11.40 5.49
C GLU A 82 9.03 11.10 4.84
N CYS A 83 8.91 11.26 3.52
CA CYS A 83 7.71 10.88 2.78
C CYS A 83 7.37 9.39 2.96
N LEU A 84 8.39 8.53 3.00
CA LEU A 84 8.22 7.10 3.24
C LEU A 84 7.77 6.80 4.68
N VAL A 85 8.24 7.58 5.66
CA VAL A 85 7.78 7.49 7.06
C VAL A 85 6.31 7.88 7.16
N ASP A 86 5.92 9.00 6.55
CA ASP A 86 4.53 9.48 6.52
C ASP A 86 3.60 8.41 5.91
N GLN A 87 4.01 7.79 4.79
CA GLN A 87 3.24 6.69 4.18
C GLN A 87 3.11 5.48 5.11
N LEU A 88 4.20 5.02 5.73
CA LEU A 88 4.18 3.85 6.61
C LEU A 88 3.34 4.08 7.88
N ILE A 89 3.43 5.26 8.50
CA ILE A 89 2.65 5.59 9.70
C ILE A 89 1.16 5.65 9.36
N ASN A 90 0.80 6.28 8.25
CA ASN A 90 -0.60 6.40 7.82
C ASN A 90 -1.17 5.04 7.40
N ALA A 91 -0.41 4.22 6.69
CA ALA A 91 -0.81 2.86 6.31
C ALA A 91 -0.97 1.95 7.55
N ALA A 92 -0.07 2.05 8.53
CA ALA A 92 -0.20 1.29 9.79
C ALA A 92 -1.47 1.65 10.58
N LYS A 93 -1.98 2.87 10.43
CA LYS A 93 -3.26 3.32 11.02
C LYS A 93 -4.48 3.09 10.12
N SER A 94 -4.32 2.45 8.96
CA SER A 94 -5.36 2.29 7.94
C SER A 94 -6.00 3.63 7.52
N SER A 95 -5.21 4.70 7.50
CA SER A 95 -5.69 6.02 7.09
C SER A 95 -5.74 6.15 5.57
N SER A 96 -6.84 6.67 5.04
CA SER A 96 -7.04 6.97 3.62
C SER A 96 -6.06 8.01 3.06
N ASN A 97 -5.31 8.71 3.92
CA ASN A 97 -4.24 9.62 3.53
C ASN A 97 -3.04 8.87 2.92
N SER A 98 -2.89 7.57 3.20
CA SER A 98 -1.88 6.74 2.54
C SER A 98 -2.35 6.31 1.16
N TYR A 99 -1.43 6.35 0.19
CA TYR A 99 -1.69 5.89 -1.17
C TYR A 99 -2.03 4.40 -1.20
N ALA A 100 -1.46 3.61 -0.29
CA ALA A 100 -1.65 2.16 -0.22
C ALA A 100 -3.05 1.74 0.25
N ILE A 101 -3.77 2.61 0.95
CA ILE A 101 -5.14 2.33 1.42
C ILE A 101 -6.18 2.48 0.30
N LYS A 102 -5.80 3.04 -0.87
CA LYS A 102 -6.64 3.03 -2.07
C LYS A 102 -6.98 1.62 -2.59
N LYS A 103 -6.42 0.56 -1.97
CA LYS A 103 -6.87 -0.84 -2.16
C LYS A 103 -8.38 -1.02 -1.98
N ASP A 104 -9.04 -0.18 -1.18
CA ASP A 104 -10.48 -0.32 -0.90
C ASP A 104 -11.34 -0.06 -2.15
N GLU A 105 -10.83 0.72 -3.12
CA GLU A 105 -11.49 0.91 -4.41
C GLU A 105 -11.52 -0.40 -5.21
N LEU A 106 -10.41 -1.14 -5.21
CA LEU A 106 -10.29 -2.45 -5.86
C LEU A 106 -11.20 -3.48 -5.16
N GLU A 107 -11.20 -3.49 -3.83
CA GLU A 107 -12.07 -4.36 -3.03
C GLU A 107 -13.57 -4.05 -3.23
N ARG A 108 -13.93 -2.80 -3.53
CA ARG A 108 -15.31 -2.43 -3.87
C ARG A 108 -15.73 -3.02 -5.21
N VAL A 109 -14.87 -2.96 -6.22
CA VAL A 109 -15.14 -3.51 -7.55
C VAL A 109 -15.29 -5.03 -7.48
N THR A 110 -14.50 -5.71 -6.67
CA THR A 110 -14.60 -7.17 -6.52
C THR A 110 -15.86 -7.60 -5.79
N LYS A 111 -16.25 -6.91 -4.72
CA LYS A 111 -17.52 -7.17 -4.02
C LYS A 111 -18.75 -6.99 -4.93
N SER A 112 -18.71 -6.02 -5.83
CA SER A 112 -19.79 -5.74 -6.78
C SER A 112 -19.94 -6.79 -7.88
N ASN A 113 -18.88 -7.51 -8.22
CA ASN A 113 -18.84 -8.48 -9.33
C ASN A 113 -18.72 -9.92 -8.82
N ARG A 114 -19.13 -10.16 -7.57
CA ARG A 114 -19.14 -11.49 -6.95
C ARG A 114 -20.46 -12.18 -7.19
#